data_AF-A0A957AKL9-F1
#
_entry.id   AF-A0A957AKL9-F1
#
_cell.length_a   1.000
_cell.length_b   1.000
_cell.length_c   1.000
_cell.angle_alpha   90.00
_cell.angle_beta   90.00
_cell.angle_gamma   90.00
#
_symmetry.space_group_name_H-M   'P 1'
#
loop_
_entity.id
_entity.type
_entity.pdbx_description
1 polymer ?
#
loop_
_entity_poly.entity_id
_entity_poly.type
_entity_poly.pdbx_seq_one_letter_code
_entity_poly.pdbx_strand_id
1 'polypeptide(L)'
;MPDPAPDSAQRARAAFWIDDAVIDTYAPLLRRARGGPAALAVYTALARRAGPDGGCWPSLRTLAAQTAASERTVQRALQALEQLGLVAVTTCYEAGSRR
;
A
#
# COMPACT_ATOMS: atom_id res chain seq x y z
N MET A 1 -10.17 21.76 11.60
CA MET A 1 -8.87 21.62 12.29
C MET A 1 -8.08 20.57 11.51
N PRO A 2 -7.02 20.92 10.77
CA PRO A 2 -6.14 19.91 10.21
C PRO A 2 -5.26 19.37 11.35
N ASP A 3 -5.25 18.05 11.47
CA ASP A 3 -4.49 17.28 12.47
C ASP A 3 -2.98 17.51 12.29
N PRO A 4 -2.17 17.72 13.35
CA PRO A 4 -0.71 17.73 13.23
C PRO A 4 -0.21 16.42 12.63
N ALA A 5 0.39 16.52 11.43
CA ALA A 5 1.06 15.41 10.77
C ALA A 5 1.97 14.66 11.76
N PRO A 6 1.86 13.33 11.88
CA PRO A 6 2.64 12.58 12.85
C PRO A 6 4.12 12.69 12.50
N ASP A 7 4.88 13.21 13.46
CA ASP A 7 6.32 13.33 13.43
C ASP A 7 6.96 11.96 13.09
N SER A 8 7.58 11.92 11.91
CA SER A 8 8.15 10.73 11.26
C SER A 8 9.23 10.04 12.10
N ALA A 9 9.74 10.73 13.13
CA ALA A 9 10.77 10.23 14.04
C ALA A 9 10.25 9.18 15.04
N GLN A 10 8.94 9.12 15.32
CA GLN A 10 8.35 8.21 16.30
C GLN A 10 7.73 6.95 15.65
N ARG A 11 8.22 6.46 14.50
CA ARG A 11 7.84 5.12 13.99
C ARG A 11 8.63 4.03 14.71
N ALA A 12 8.50 3.99 16.03
CA ALA A 12 9.11 2.99 16.90
C ALA A 12 8.37 1.64 16.79
N ARG A 13 8.72 0.89 15.72
CA ARG A 13 8.75 -0.58 15.57
C ARG A 13 7.54 -1.46 15.94
N ALA A 14 6.37 -0.97 16.35
CA ALA A 14 5.22 -1.83 16.68
C ALA A 14 3.88 -1.44 16.02
N ALA A 15 3.57 -0.14 15.89
CA ALA A 15 2.30 0.33 15.35
C ALA A 15 2.50 1.55 14.44
N PHE A 16 1.65 1.71 13.43
CA PHE A 16 1.54 2.91 12.62
C PHE A 16 0.06 3.26 12.51
N TRP A 17 -0.24 4.55 12.52
CA TRP A 17 -1.61 5.05 12.43
C TRP A 17 -2.02 5.14 10.95
N ILE A 18 -3.24 4.70 10.67
CA ILE A 18 -3.93 4.90 9.41
C ILE A 18 -5.20 5.64 9.77
N ASP A 19 -5.59 6.65 9.00
CA ASP A 19 -6.88 7.31 9.19
C ASP A 19 -8.02 6.29 9.21
N ASP A 20 -8.89 6.35 10.20
CA ASP A 20 -10.05 5.45 10.31
C ASP A 20 -10.95 5.54 9.07
N ALA A 21 -11.01 6.72 8.46
CA ALA A 21 -11.68 6.94 7.18
C ALA A 21 -11.19 6.00 6.07
N VAL A 22 -9.92 5.59 6.10
CA VAL A 22 -9.38 4.65 5.12
C VAL A 22 -9.97 3.25 5.32
N ILE A 23 -10.08 2.81 6.57
CA ILE A 23 -10.67 1.51 6.89
C ILE A 23 -12.17 1.54 6.62
N ASP A 24 -12.88 2.53 7.13
CA ASP A 24 -14.34 2.61 7.06
C ASP A 24 -14.87 2.88 5.65
N THR A 25 -14.14 3.67 4.86
CA THR A 25 -14.55 4.01 3.49
C THR A 25 -14.11 2.95 2.50
N TYR A 26 -12.85 2.49 2.56
CA TYR A 26 -12.33 1.61 1.53
C TYR A 26 -12.50 0.12 1.83
N ALA A 27 -12.57 -0.34 3.08
CA ALA A 27 -12.82 -1.76 3.35
C ALA A 27 -14.15 -2.27 2.74
N PRO A 28 -15.27 -1.52 2.79
CA PRO A 28 -16.50 -1.90 2.10
C PRO A 28 -16.39 -1.86 0.57
N LEU A 29 -15.61 -0.93 0.02
CA LEU A 29 -15.39 -0.80 -1.42
C LEU A 29 -14.51 -1.95 -1.96
N LEU A 30 -13.48 -2.32 -1.21
CA LEU A 30 -12.54 -3.39 -1.54
C LEU A 30 -13.18 -4.79 -1.47
N ARG A 31 -14.26 -4.96 -0.69
CA ARG A 31 -15.09 -6.18 -0.71
C ARG A 31 -15.63 -6.49 -2.11
N ARG A 32 -15.92 -5.46 -2.92
CA ARG A 32 -16.42 -5.60 -4.29
C ARG A 32 -15.31 -5.60 -5.34
N ALA A 33 -14.10 -5.18 -4.97
CA ALA A 33 -12.96 -5.13 -5.88
C ALA A 33 -12.27 -6.50 -6.00
N ARG A 34 -11.62 -6.76 -7.14
CA ARG A 34 -10.91 -8.02 -7.48
C ARG A 34 -9.63 -8.32 -6.65
N GLY A 35 -9.44 -7.66 -5.51
CA GLY A 35 -8.35 -7.86 -4.55
C GLY A 35 -8.82 -8.19 -3.12
N GLY A 36 -10.11 -8.02 -2.79
CA GLY A 36 -10.67 -8.36 -1.48
C GLY A 36 -9.90 -7.76 -0.29
N PRO A 37 -9.83 -8.47 0.85
CA PRO A 37 -9.07 -8.04 2.04
C PRO A 37 -7.57 -7.87 1.78
N ALA A 38 -7.03 -8.55 0.76
CA ALA A 38 -5.62 -8.48 0.42
C ALA A 38 -5.22 -7.09 -0.07
N ALA A 39 -6.14 -6.31 -0.64
CA ALA A 39 -5.85 -4.92 -1.02
C ALA A 39 -5.57 -4.03 0.20
N LEU A 40 -6.30 -4.21 1.30
CA LEU A 40 -6.01 -3.50 2.55
C LEU A 40 -4.68 -3.96 3.16
N ALA A 41 -4.37 -5.26 3.08
CA ALA A 41 -3.08 -5.80 3.52
C ALA A 41 -1.91 -5.25 2.70
N VAL A 42 -2.07 -5.09 1.38
CA VAL A 42 -1.05 -4.49 0.51
C VAL A 42 -0.88 -3.01 0.85
N TYR A 43 -1.97 -2.27 1.01
CA TYR A 43 -1.92 -0.85 1.39
C TYR A 43 -1.22 -0.64 2.73
N THR A 44 -1.55 -1.44 3.74
CA THR A 44 -0.92 -1.37 5.07
C THR A 44 0.57 -1.73 5.02
N ALA A 45 0.96 -2.73 4.23
CA ALA A 45 2.36 -3.08 4.00
C ALA A 45 3.14 -1.94 3.31
N LEU A 46 2.51 -1.26 2.34
CA LEU A 46 3.08 -0.09 1.68
C LEU A 46 3.20 1.09 2.64
N ALA A 47 2.13 1.47 3.34
CA ALA A 47 2.11 2.59 4.27
C ALA A 47 3.14 2.43 5.40
N ARG A 48 3.32 1.20 5.90
CA ARG A 48 4.35 0.88 6.89
C ARG A 48 5.78 1.11 6.37
N ARG A 49 5.98 0.89 5.06
CA ARG A 49 7.29 0.92 4.41
C ARG A 49 7.56 2.22 3.65
N ALA A 50 6.53 3.04 3.42
CA ALA A 50 6.62 4.35 2.84
C ALA A 50 7.43 5.26 3.77
N GLY A 51 8.55 5.79 3.25
CA GLY A 51 9.40 6.72 3.97
C GLY A 51 8.72 8.08 4.18
N PRO A 52 9.41 9.05 4.80
CA PRO A 52 8.90 10.42 4.94
C PRO A 52 8.56 11.08 3.60
N ASP A 53 9.19 10.65 2.51
CA ASP A 53 8.90 11.10 1.14
C ASP A 53 7.68 10.41 0.50
N GLY A 54 6.99 9.52 1.22
CA GLY A 54 5.83 8.76 0.72
C GLY A 54 6.17 7.66 -0.30
N GLY A 55 7.43 7.56 -0.74
CA GLY A 55 7.91 6.57 -1.69
C GLY A 55 8.19 5.20 -1.08
N CYS A 56 7.91 4.14 -1.84
CA CYS A 56 8.31 2.78 -1.53
C CYS A 56 8.53 1.95 -2.80
N TRP A 57 9.61 1.15 -2.85
CA TRP A 57 9.94 0.28 -3.99
C TRP A 57 10.05 -1.20 -3.59
N PRO A 58 9.01 -1.81 -3.02
CA PRO A 58 9.04 -3.23 -2.71
C PRO A 58 8.82 -4.06 -4.00
N SER A 59 9.48 -5.21 -4.08
CA SER A 59 9.17 -6.17 -5.13
C SER A 59 7.77 -6.78 -4.91
N LEU A 60 7.08 -7.19 -5.98
CA LEU A 60 5.80 -7.90 -5.87
C LEU A 60 5.92 -9.16 -5.01
N ARG A 61 7.06 -9.85 -5.09
CA ARG A 61 7.39 -11.01 -4.26
C ARG A 61 7.43 -10.70 -2.77
N THR A 62 8.03 -9.57 -2.42
CA THR A 62 8.09 -9.10 -1.03
C THR A 62 6.69 -8.80 -0.50
N LEU A 63 5.86 -8.11 -1.29
CA LEU A 63 4.47 -7.82 -0.90
C LEU A 63 3.67 -9.12 -0.77
N ALA A 64 3.78 -10.04 -1.72
CA ALA A 64 3.11 -11.34 -1.69
C ALA A 64 3.43 -12.14 -0.42
N ALA A 65 4.71 -12.20 -0.03
CA ALA A 65 5.15 -12.86 1.19
C ALA A 65 4.60 -12.17 2.46
N GLN A 66 4.53 -10.83 2.47
CA GLN A 66 4.05 -10.06 3.61
C GLN A 66 2.53 -10.11 3.79
N THR A 67 1.77 -10.16 2.69
CA THR A 67 0.31 -10.14 2.73
C THR A 67 -0.30 -11.55 2.65
N ALA A 68 0.52 -12.60 2.71
CA ALA A 68 0.12 -13.99 2.49
C ALA A 68 -0.75 -14.19 1.24
N ALA A 69 -0.45 -13.43 0.18
CA ALA A 69 -1.24 -13.39 -1.05
C ALA A 69 -0.38 -13.80 -2.24
N SER A 70 -1.01 -14.31 -3.30
CA SER A 70 -0.27 -14.58 -4.54
C SER A 70 0.21 -13.28 -5.20
N GLU A 71 1.30 -13.33 -5.96
CA GLU A 71 1.77 -12.17 -6.74
C GLU A 71 0.67 -11.61 -7.66
N ARG A 72 -0.17 -12.50 -8.24
CA ARG A 72 -1.34 -12.11 -9.05
C ARG A 72 -2.41 -11.39 -8.24
N THR A 73 -2.62 -11.80 -6.98
CA THR A 73 -3.55 -11.12 -6.06
C THR A 73 -3.00 -9.75 -5.67
N VAL A 74 -1.71 -9.65 -5.39
CA VAL A 74 -1.03 -8.37 -5.10
C VAL A 74 -1.13 -7.42 -6.28
N GLN A 75 -0.88 -7.90 -7.50
CA GLN A 75 -1.00 -7.08 -8.71
C GLN A 75 -2.43 -6.55 -8.91
N ARG A 76 -3.44 -7.39 -8.71
CA ARG A 76 -4.86 -6.97 -8.76
C ARG A 76 -5.23 -6.01 -7.64
N ALA A 77 -4.71 -6.23 -6.44
CA ALA A 77 -4.88 -5.34 -5.30
C ALA A 77 -4.29 -3.95 -5.61
N LEU A 78 -3.07 -3.90 -6.14
CA LEU A 78 -2.44 -2.66 -6.58
C LEU A 78 -3.27 -1.92 -7.62
N GLN A 79 -3.78 -2.63 -8.65
CA GLN A 79 -4.68 -2.03 -9.65
C GLN A 79 -5.98 -1.48 -9.03
N ALA A 80 -6.56 -2.19 -8.06
CA ALA A 80 -7.75 -1.72 -7.37
C ALA A 80 -7.47 -0.47 -6.52
N LEU A 81 -6.33 -0.44 -5.82
CA LEU A 81 -5.92 0.71 -5.01
C LEU A 81 -5.59 1.93 -5.90
N GLU A 82 -4.98 1.70 -7.06
CA GLU A 82 -4.69 2.73 -8.07
C GLU A 82 -5.98 3.32 -8.65
N GLN A 83 -6.96 2.47 -9.01
CA GLN A 83 -8.28 2.92 -9.46
C GLN A 83 -9.04 3.73 -8.42
N LEU A 84 -8.81 3.44 -7.12
CA LEU A 84 -9.38 4.18 -6.00
C LEU A 84 -8.59 5.47 -5.67
N GLY A 85 -7.47 5.73 -6.35
CA GLY A 85 -6.62 6.89 -6.11
C GLY A 85 -5.82 6.83 -4.79
N LEU A 86 -5.71 5.66 -4.18
CA LEU A 86 -5.04 5.47 -2.89
C LEU A 86 -3.51 5.33 -3.01
N VAL A 87 -3.04 4.80 -4.13
CA VAL A 87 -1.61 4.58 -4.39
C VAL A 87 -1.29 4.93 -5.83
N ALA A 88 -0.11 5.53 -6.04
CA ALA A 88 0.48 5.66 -7.37
C ALA A 88 1.51 4.55 -7.57
N VAL A 89 1.29 3.69 -8.56
CA VAL A 89 2.20 2.59 -8.87
C VAL A 89 3.05 2.97 -10.07
N THR A 90 4.32 3.27 -9.83
CA THR A 90 5.30 3.43 -10.91
C THR A 90 6.05 2.12 -11.12
N THR A 91 6.04 1.60 -12.33
CA THR A 91 6.89 0.47 -12.71
C THR A 91 8.34 0.95 -12.84
N CYS A 92 9.21 0.53 -11.94
CA CYS A 92 10.66 0.86 -12.03
C CYS A 92 11.39 0.09 -13.15
N TYR A 93 10.67 -0.55 -14.07
CA TYR A 93 11.26 -1.38 -15.12
C TYR A 93 11.99 -0.55 -16.19
N GLU A 94 11.66 0.73 -16.34
CA GLU A 94 12.31 1.61 -17.33
C GLU A 94 13.65 2.20 -16.89
N ALA A 95 14.06 2.05 -15.62
CA ALA A 95 15.31 2.62 -15.12
C ALA A 95 16.54 1.71 -15.29
N GLY A 96 16.40 0.48 -15.81
CA GLY A 96 17.49 -0.51 -15.75
C GLY A 96 17.59 -1.55 -16.87
N SER A 97 16.84 -1.44 -17.97
CA SER A 97 16.94 -2.39 -19.09
C SER A 97 17.26 -1.72 -20.42
N ARG A 98 18.51 -1.27 -20.52
CA ARG A 98 19.21 -1.14 -21.81
C ARG A 98 20.55 -1.86 -21.64
N ARG A 99 20.56 -3.16 -21.93
CA ARG A 99 21.76 -3.93 -22.28
C ARG A 99 21.53 -4.60 -23.61
#